data_AF-A0A6I5C7I7-F1
#
_entry.id   AF-A0A6I5C7I7-F1
#
_cell.length_a   1.000
_cell.length_b   1.000
_cell.length_c   1.000
_cell.angle_alpha   90.00
_cell.angle_beta   90.00
_cell.angle_gamma   90.00
#
_symmetry.space_group_name_H-M   'P 1'
#
loop_
_entity.id
_entity.type
_entity.pdbx_description
1 polymer ?
#
loop_
_entity_poly.entity_id
_entity_poly.type
_entity_poly.pdbx_seq_one_letter_code
_entity_poly.pdbx_strand_id
1 'polypeptide(L)'
;EIVPGERSVLLDGVPDPDALARALTGWDVPDRAADTGDVVEIPVRYDGPDLADVAALWGIGAHEVAARHSSYTYRVAFCGFAPGFGYLTGLPEPLHVPRRATPRT
;
A
#
# COMPACT_ATOMS: atom_id res chain seq x y z
N GLU A 1 -21.06 -3.37 -3.75
CA GLU A 1 -19.59 -3.57 -3.66
C GLU A 1 -18.97 -2.78 -2.51
N ILE A 2 -17.91 -3.30 -1.90
CA ILE A 2 -17.08 -2.62 -0.90
C ILE A 2 -15.68 -2.45 -1.50
N VAL A 3 -15.25 -1.22 -1.72
CA VAL A 3 -13.99 -0.91 -2.42
C VAL A 3 -13.08 -0.10 -1.50
N PRO A 4 -12.11 -0.73 -0.82
CA PRO A 4 -11.15 -0.05 0.04
C PRO A 4 -10.12 0.74 -0.79
N GLY A 5 -9.76 1.92 -0.29
CA GLY A 5 -8.65 2.74 -0.75
C GLY A 5 -7.74 3.12 0.42
N GLU A 6 -6.75 3.98 0.16
CA GLU A 6 -5.72 4.33 1.15
C GLU A 6 -6.29 4.93 2.44
N ARG A 7 -7.29 5.82 2.31
CA ARG A 7 -7.91 6.54 3.44
C ARG A 7 -9.43 6.57 3.35
N SER A 8 -10.03 5.73 2.52
CA SER A 8 -11.45 5.71 2.24
C SER A 8 -11.93 4.29 1.96
N VAL A 9 -13.23 4.07 2.12
CA VAL A 9 -13.93 2.88 1.63
C VAL A 9 -15.14 3.37 0.86
N LEU A 10 -15.23 3.01 -0.43
CA LEU A 10 -16.41 3.26 -1.24
C LEU A 10 -17.38 2.09 -1.07
N LEU A 11 -18.63 2.41 -0.75
CA LEU A 11 -19.72 1.47 -0.68
C LEU A 11 -20.67 1.74 -1.85
N ASP A 12 -20.69 0.84 -2.82
CA ASP A 12 -21.52 0.94 -4.02
C ASP A 12 -22.74 0.02 -3.92
N GLY A 13 -23.88 0.49 -4.42
CA GLY A 13 -25.17 -0.22 -4.35
C GLY A 13 -25.88 -0.12 -3.00
N VAL A 14 -25.57 0.89 -2.17
CA VAL A 14 -26.25 1.13 -0.89
C VAL A 14 -27.64 1.73 -1.15
N PRO A 15 -28.76 1.08 -0.73
CA PRO A 15 -30.11 1.58 -1.00
C PRO A 15 -30.45 2.88 -0.27
N ASP A 16 -29.93 3.08 0.94
CA ASP A 16 -30.10 4.28 1.76
C ASP A 16 -28.76 4.70 2.38
N PRO A 17 -27.97 5.54 1.67
CA PRO A 17 -26.67 6.00 2.16
C PRO A 17 -26.74 6.79 3.47
N ASP A 18 -27.81 7.54 3.71
CA ASP A 18 -27.95 8.38 4.90
C ASP A 18 -28.22 7.52 6.15
N ALA A 19 -29.06 6.48 6.02
CA ALA A 19 -29.26 5.52 7.10
C ALA A 19 -27.97 4.76 7.44
N LEU A 20 -27.22 4.34 6.41
CA LEU A 20 -25.94 3.68 6.62
C LEU A 20 -24.91 4.61 7.29
N ALA A 21 -24.80 5.86 6.83
CA ALA A 21 -23.90 6.84 7.43
C ALA A 21 -24.18 7.04 8.92
N ARG A 22 -25.47 7.13 9.32
CA ARG A 22 -25.85 7.19 10.74
C ARG A 22 -25.41 5.93 11.50
N ALA A 23 -25.65 4.75 10.94
CA ALA A 23 -25.29 3.48 11.58
C ALA A 23 -23.77 3.33 11.79
N LEU A 24 -22.96 3.74 10.79
CA LEU A 24 -21.50 3.63 10.82
C LEU A 24 -20.87 4.36 12.02
N THR A 25 -21.48 5.45 12.49
CA THR A 25 -20.95 6.22 13.64
C THR A 25 -20.97 5.45 14.96
N GLY A 26 -21.79 4.39 15.06
CA GLY A 26 -21.90 3.54 16.24
C GLY A 26 -21.13 2.22 16.12
N TRP A 27 -20.37 2.01 15.06
CA TRP A 27 -19.64 0.75 14.87
C TRP A 27 -18.37 0.71 15.72
N ASP A 28 -18.18 -0.41 16.41
CA ASP A 28 -16.90 -0.76 17.01
C ASP A 28 -16.06 -1.50 15.96
N VAL A 29 -14.88 -0.95 15.65
CA VAL A 29 -13.98 -1.55 14.67
C VAL A 29 -12.95 -2.36 15.42
N PRO A 30 -12.99 -3.71 15.34
CA PRO A 30 -12.09 -4.54 16.10
C PRO A 30 -10.65 -4.38 15.61
N ASP A 31 -9.71 -4.70 16.49
CA ASP A 31 -8.31 -4.84 16.11
C ASP A 31 -8.16 -5.86 14.99
N ARG A 32 -7.21 -5.56 14.11
CA ARG A 32 -6.90 -6.41 12.97
C ARG A 32 -6.34 -7.75 13.44
N ALA A 33 -6.89 -8.84 12.91
CA ALA A 33 -6.36 -10.18 13.13
C ALA A 33 -4.90 -10.33 12.65
N ALA A 34 -4.16 -11.23 13.28
CA ALA A 34 -2.80 -11.58 12.88
C ALA A 34 -2.76 -12.19 11.47
N ASP A 35 -1.68 -11.93 10.75
CA ASP A 35 -1.44 -12.56 9.45
C ASP A 35 -1.03 -14.02 9.67
N THR A 36 -1.82 -14.97 9.13
CA THR A 36 -1.63 -16.43 9.35
C THR A 36 -1.28 -17.19 8.07
N GLY A 37 -1.22 -16.50 6.93
CA GLY A 37 -0.84 -17.09 5.65
C GLY A 37 0.67 -17.13 5.42
N ASP A 38 1.09 -17.96 4.47
CA ASP A 38 2.48 -18.06 4.04
C ASP A 38 2.93 -16.78 3.31
N VAL A 39 4.20 -16.43 3.48
CA VAL A 39 4.82 -15.30 2.76
C VAL A 39 5.05 -15.70 1.31
N VAL A 40 4.54 -14.88 0.39
CA VAL A 40 4.81 -15.03 -1.05
C VAL A 40 6.08 -14.26 -1.41
N GLU A 41 7.09 -14.97 -1.90
CA GLU A 41 8.32 -14.37 -2.41
C GLU A 41 8.16 -13.93 -3.85
N ILE A 42 8.44 -12.65 -4.12
CA ILE A 42 8.36 -12.06 -5.47
C ILE A 42 9.79 -11.72 -5.93
N PRO A 43 10.34 -12.39 -6.95
CA PRO A 43 11.65 -12.05 -7.49
C PRO A 43 11.58 -10.71 -8.21
N VAL A 44 12.50 -9.80 -7.86
CA VAL A 44 12.57 -8.45 -8.44
C VAL A 44 13.98 -8.16 -8.94
N ARG A 45 14.08 -7.71 -10.19
CA ARG A 45 15.29 -7.06 -10.70
C ARG A 45 15.23 -5.57 -10.33
N TYR A 46 16.22 -5.09 -9.59
CA TYR A 46 16.30 -3.69 -9.17
C TYR A 46 17.06 -2.86 -10.21
N ASP A 47 16.40 -2.58 -11.33
CA ASP A 47 16.90 -1.75 -12.43
C ASP A 47 15.94 -0.60 -12.79
N GLY A 48 15.06 -0.25 -11.85
CA GLY A 48 14.08 0.81 -12.03
C GLY A 48 14.73 2.18 -12.29
N PRO A 49 14.15 3.01 -13.17
CA PRO A 49 14.73 4.31 -13.55
C PRO A 49 14.86 5.31 -12.39
N ASP A 50 14.08 5.16 -11.31
CA ASP A 50 14.15 6.04 -10.13
C ASP A 50 15.03 5.47 -9.00
N LEU A 51 15.77 4.37 -9.21
CA LEU A 51 16.51 3.70 -8.15
C LEU A 51 17.55 4.62 -7.48
N ALA A 52 18.25 5.43 -8.27
CA ALA A 52 19.22 6.39 -7.78
C ALA A 52 18.57 7.52 -6.96
N ASP A 53 17.38 7.98 -7.36
CA ASP A 53 16.64 9.02 -6.65
C ASP A 53 16.14 8.51 -5.28
N VAL A 54 15.63 7.27 -5.25
CA VAL A 54 15.24 6.62 -3.99
C VAL A 54 16.45 6.47 -3.06
N ALA A 55 17.61 6.05 -3.59
CA ALA A 55 18.83 5.94 -2.81
C ALA A 55 19.25 7.28 -2.18
N ALA A 56 19.18 8.36 -2.97
CA ALA A 56 19.48 9.71 -2.49
C ALA A 56 18.51 10.16 -1.38
N LEU A 57 17.21 9.88 -1.53
CA LEU A 57 16.20 10.19 -0.50
C LEU A 57 16.41 9.37 0.78
N TRP A 58 16.94 8.16 0.68
CA TRP A 58 17.25 7.30 1.82
C TRP A 58 18.64 7.56 2.41
N GLY A 59 19.48 8.37 1.75
CA GLY A 59 20.85 8.67 2.18
C GLY A 59 21.81 7.48 2.07
N ILE A 60 21.57 6.57 1.10
CA ILE A 60 22.37 5.35 0.89
C ILE A 60 22.84 5.23 -0.57
N GLY A 61 23.73 4.27 -0.84
CA GLY A 61 24.10 3.91 -2.22
C GLY A 61 22.98 3.14 -2.93
N ALA A 62 22.86 3.32 -4.26
CA ALA A 62 21.84 2.63 -5.07
C ALA A 62 21.91 1.10 -4.98
N HIS A 63 23.11 0.55 -4.77
CA HIS A 63 23.33 -0.88 -4.58
C HIS A 63 22.75 -1.42 -3.26
N GLU A 64 22.51 -0.55 -2.27
CA GLU A 64 21.97 -0.91 -0.95
C GLU A 64 20.44 -0.90 -0.93
N VAL A 65 19.79 -0.20 -1.86
CA VAL A 65 18.32 -0.07 -1.94
C VAL A 65 17.65 -1.43 -2.03
N ALA A 66 18.18 -2.33 -2.86
CA ALA A 66 17.61 -3.66 -3.05
C ALA A 66 17.57 -4.45 -1.73
N ALA A 67 18.73 -4.57 -1.07
CA ALA A 67 18.85 -5.28 0.20
C ALA A 67 18.00 -4.63 1.30
N ARG A 68 17.93 -3.29 1.33
CA ARG A 68 17.13 -2.56 2.31
C ARG A 68 15.64 -2.77 2.10
N HIS A 69 15.16 -2.61 0.87
CA HIS A 69 13.75 -2.78 0.52
C HIS A 69 13.28 -4.22 0.75
N SER A 70 14.05 -5.21 0.27
CA SER A 70 13.68 -6.63 0.42
C SER A 70 13.83 -7.18 1.84
N SER A 71 14.41 -6.42 2.78
CA SER A 71 14.52 -6.84 4.19
C SER A 71 13.20 -6.76 4.97
N TYR A 72 12.17 -6.15 4.37
CA TYR A 72 10.87 -5.97 4.97
C TYR A 72 9.85 -6.97 4.44
N THR A 73 8.95 -7.41 5.31
CA THR A 73 7.75 -8.16 4.92
C THR A 73 6.61 -7.18 4.64
N TYR A 74 5.92 -7.41 3.53
CA TYR A 74 4.83 -6.56 3.08
C TYR A 74 3.48 -7.25 3.19
N ARG A 75 2.43 -6.47 3.43
CA ARG A 75 1.05 -6.92 3.33
C ARG A 75 0.30 -6.12 2.26
N VAL A 76 -0.45 -6.81 1.42
CA VAL A 76 -1.43 -6.19 0.53
C VAL A 76 -2.55 -5.60 1.38
N ALA A 77 -2.61 -4.27 1.47
CA ALA A 77 -3.66 -3.57 2.21
C ALA A 77 -4.98 -3.54 1.42
N PHE A 78 -4.91 -3.31 0.12
CA PHE A 78 -6.03 -3.37 -0.81
C PHE A 78 -5.53 -3.54 -2.25
N CYS A 79 -6.43 -3.93 -3.15
CA CYS A 79 -6.18 -3.96 -4.59
C CYS A 79 -7.00 -2.86 -5.29
N GLY A 80 -6.46 -2.26 -6.35
CA GLY A 80 -7.13 -1.17 -7.07
C GLY A 80 -6.25 -0.63 -8.20
N PHE A 81 -6.63 0.50 -8.82
CA PHE A 81 -5.96 1.12 -9.98
C PHE A 81 -5.99 0.30 -11.28
N ALA A 82 -5.53 -0.95 -11.24
CA ALA A 82 -5.60 -1.89 -12.35
C ALA A 82 -5.84 -3.32 -11.82
N PRO A 83 -6.37 -4.25 -12.64
CA PRO A 83 -6.53 -5.64 -12.25
C PRO A 83 -5.21 -6.24 -11.73
N GLY A 84 -5.23 -6.77 -10.50
CA GLY A 84 -4.06 -7.38 -9.87
C GLY A 84 -3.05 -6.41 -9.25
N PHE A 85 -3.28 -5.09 -9.29
CA PHE A 85 -2.38 -4.12 -8.65
C PHE A 85 -2.69 -4.02 -7.15
N GLY A 86 -1.74 -4.48 -6.32
CA GLY A 86 -1.83 -4.47 -4.87
C GLY A 86 -1.06 -3.31 -4.24
N TYR A 87 -1.70 -2.60 -3.31
CA TYR A 87 -1.07 -1.57 -2.48
C TYR A 87 -0.48 -2.20 -1.22
N LEU A 88 0.82 -2.04 -1.03
CA LEU A 88 1.55 -2.70 0.05
C LEU A 88 1.75 -1.77 1.25
N THR A 89 1.63 -2.34 2.45
CA THR A 89 2.06 -1.76 3.73
C THR A 89 3.19 -2.60 4.32
N GLY A 90 3.96 -2.03 5.26
CA GLY A 90 5.07 -2.72 5.93
C GLY A 90 6.42 -2.01 5.81
N LEU A 91 6.57 -1.08 4.86
CA LEU A 91 7.74 -0.22 4.79
C LEU A 91 7.72 0.83 5.92
N PRO A 92 8.78 0.99 6.72
CA PRO A 92 8.84 2.02 7.76
C PRO A 92 8.72 3.44 7.22
N GLU A 93 8.05 4.30 7.97
CA GLU A 93 7.79 5.70 7.63
C GLU A 93 9.05 6.49 7.19
N PRO A 94 10.23 6.35 7.83
CA PRO A 94 11.43 7.07 7.39
C PRO A 94 11.92 6.70 5.98
N LEU A 95 11.44 5.59 5.41
CA LEU A 95 11.78 5.13 4.06
C LEU A 95 10.70 5.50 3.04
N HIS A 96 9.61 6.17 3.45
CA HIS A 96 8.58 6.61 2.52
C HIS A 96 9.13 7.73 1.63
N VAL A 97 8.90 7.60 0.32
CA VAL A 97 9.32 8.59 -0.68
C VAL A 97 8.09 9.27 -1.30
N PRO A 98 8.17 10.56 -1.65
CA PRO A 98 7.07 11.25 -2.29
C PRO A 98 6.80 10.68 -3.69
N ARG A 99 5.54 10.75 -4.12
CA ARG A 99 5.19 10.49 -5.53
C ARG A 99 5.87 11.53 -6.42
N ARG A 100 6.19 11.13 -7.66
CA ARG A 100 6.67 12.06 -8.69
C ARG A 100 5.65 13.19 -8.88
N ALA A 101 6.14 14.41 -9.10
CA ALA A 101 5.30 15.57 -9.36
C ALA A 101 4.43 15.39 -10.62
N THR A 102 4.98 14.71 -11.63
CA THR A 102 4.28 14.41 -12.88
C THR A 102 4.30 12.90 -13.15
N PRO A 103 3.14 12.27 -13.47
CA PRO A 103 3.09 10.88 -13.90
C PRO A 103 3.94 10.62 -15.15
N ARG A 104 4.35 9.36 -15.34
CA ARG A 104 4.92 8.91 -16.62
C ARG A 104 3.82 8.70 -17.64
N THR A 105 4.15 8.92 -18.91
CA THR A 105 3.30 8.58 -20.07
C THR A 105 3.40 7.11 -20.42
#